data_AF-A0A9D7IDR1-F1
#
_entry.id   AF-A0A9D7IDR1-F1
#
_cell.length_a   1.000
_cell.length_b   1.000
_cell.length_c   1.000
_cell.angle_alpha   90.00
_cell.angle_beta   90.00
_cell.angle_gamma   90.00
#
_symmetry.space_group_name_H-M   'P 1'
#
loop_
_entity.id
_entity.type
_entity.pdbx_description
1 polymer ?
#
loop_
_entity_poly.entity_id
_entity_poly.type
_entity_poly.pdbx_seq_one_letter_code
_entity_poly.pdbx_strand_id
1 'polypeptide(L)'
;MRWFFLLLIGALLPGAALAQNEKMIHQAFDLNGVDHLSLDLVGEVEIEFWAGDNVLSETRIQIWDAPPHVLNFFVVEKKRYEILETKNEKNLVLSANDPIRDPIRYKETACFEAVKLRLFVPDSFEKTGESEYQRRN
;
A
#
# COMPACT_ATOMS: atom_id res chain seq x y z
N MET A 1 -34.38 -42.75 -34.26
CA MET A 1 -33.26 -43.06 -33.34
C MET A 1 -32.28 -41.88 -33.44
N ARG A 2 -32.49 -40.72 -32.81
CA ARG A 2 -32.62 -40.43 -31.36
C ARG A 2 -31.50 -41.09 -30.56
N TRP A 3 -30.66 -40.25 -29.97
CA TRP A 3 -29.53 -40.51 -29.04
C TRP A 3 -28.19 -40.95 -29.64
N PHE A 4 -27.37 -39.99 -30.08
CA PHE A 4 -25.90 -40.12 -30.04
C PHE A 4 -25.20 -38.74 -30.03
N PHE A 5 -25.79 -37.73 -29.37
CA PHE A 5 -25.26 -36.35 -29.37
C PHE A 5 -25.26 -35.73 -27.96
N LEU A 6 -24.93 -36.50 -26.92
CA LEU A 6 -24.94 -36.03 -25.52
C LEU A 6 -23.77 -36.58 -24.70
N LEU A 7 -22.54 -36.43 -25.17
CA LEU A 7 -21.33 -36.73 -24.38
C LEU A 7 -20.18 -35.75 -24.69
N LEU A 8 -20.46 -34.44 -24.78
CA LEU A 8 -19.40 -33.43 -24.98
C LEU A 8 -19.60 -32.11 -24.23
N ILE A 9 -20.44 -32.09 -23.18
CA ILE A 9 -20.66 -30.91 -22.33
C ILE A 9 -20.52 -31.37 -20.88
N GLY A 10 -19.28 -31.58 -20.43
CA GLY A 10 -19.02 -32.08 -19.07
C GLY A 10 -17.67 -31.70 -18.47
N ALA A 11 -16.87 -30.86 -19.14
CA ALA A 11 -15.58 -30.42 -18.62
C ALA A 11 -15.46 -28.89 -18.64
N LEU A 12 -16.46 -28.19 -18.08
CA LEU A 12 -16.24 -26.85 -17.55
C LEU A 12 -15.56 -27.04 -16.19
N LEU A 13 -14.23 -27.17 -16.22
CA LEU A 13 -13.41 -27.00 -15.02
C LEU A 13 -13.65 -25.56 -14.52
N PRO A 14 -14.22 -25.34 -13.33
CA PRO A 14 -14.16 -24.03 -12.73
C PRO A 14 -12.67 -23.76 -12.44
N GLY A 15 -12.08 -22.83 -13.18
CA GLY A 15 -10.73 -22.35 -12.88
C GLY A 15 -10.73 -21.88 -11.44
N ALA A 16 -9.99 -22.56 -10.57
CA ALA A 16 -9.77 -22.10 -9.22
C ALA A 16 -9.11 -20.72 -9.33
N ALA A 17 -9.86 -19.67 -9.05
CA ALA A 17 -9.31 -18.34 -8.88
C ALA A 17 -8.36 -18.44 -7.68
N LEU A 18 -7.06 -18.55 -7.95
CA LEU A 18 -6.03 -18.39 -6.93
C LEU A 18 -6.11 -16.94 -6.49
N ALA A 19 -6.85 -16.68 -5.41
CA ALA A 19 -6.89 -15.36 -4.80
C ALA A 19 -5.46 -15.03 -4.35
N GLN A 20 -4.84 -14.08 -5.04
CA GLN A 20 -3.52 -13.59 -4.69
C GLN A 20 -3.62 -12.92 -3.32
N ASN A 21 -2.78 -13.33 -2.37
CA ASN A 21 -2.76 -12.77 -1.02
C ASN A 21 -2.10 -11.39 -1.02
N GLU A 22 -2.80 -10.43 -1.61
CA GLU A 22 -2.37 -9.05 -1.84
C GLU A 22 -3.44 -8.07 -1.40
N LYS A 23 -3.01 -6.91 -0.92
CA LYS A 23 -3.89 -5.80 -0.60
C LYS A 23 -3.25 -4.49 -1.02
N MET A 24 -4.08 -3.57 -1.51
CA MET A 24 -3.68 -2.22 -1.88
C MET A 24 -4.41 -1.22 -0.97
N ILE A 25 -3.66 -0.26 -0.43
CA ILE A 25 -4.17 0.82 0.42
C ILE A 25 -3.91 2.13 -0.30
N HIS A 26 -4.93 3.00 -0.32
CA HIS A 26 -4.80 4.36 -0.80
C HIS A 26 -5.10 5.33 0.33
N GLN A 27 -4.27 6.35 0.51
CA GLN A 27 -4.53 7.45 1.43
C GLN A 27 -4.24 8.78 0.74
N ALA A 28 -5.00 9.81 1.10
CA ALA A 28 -4.83 11.17 0.64
C ALA A 28 -4.55 12.08 1.84
N PHE A 29 -3.59 13.00 1.69
CA PHE A 29 -3.16 13.93 2.72
C PHE A 29 -3.29 15.36 2.21
N ASP A 30 -4.05 16.16 2.94
CA ASP A 30 -4.31 17.56 2.60
C ASP A 30 -3.09 18.45 2.86
N LEU A 31 -2.74 19.27 1.88
CA LEU A 31 -1.60 20.21 1.93
C LEU A 31 -2.02 21.67 2.16
N ASN A 32 -3.29 21.93 2.49
CA ASN A 32 -3.73 23.27 2.82
C ASN A 32 -2.90 23.89 3.96
N GLY A 33 -2.28 25.03 3.69
CA GLY A 33 -1.39 25.73 4.63
C GLY A 33 -0.03 25.08 4.86
N VAL A 34 0.29 23.99 4.15
CA VAL A 34 1.58 23.28 4.26
C VAL A 34 2.59 23.85 3.27
N ASP A 35 3.75 24.27 3.76
CA ASP A 35 4.90 24.70 2.95
C ASP A 35 6.05 23.68 2.96
N HIS A 36 6.07 22.78 3.95
CA HIS A 36 7.11 21.75 4.11
C HIS A 36 6.51 20.37 4.33
N LEU A 37 7.02 19.37 3.62
CA LEU A 37 6.64 17.97 3.72
C LEU A 37 7.86 17.11 4.05
N SER A 38 7.78 16.36 5.15
CA SER A 38 8.81 15.42 5.60
C SER A 38 8.26 13.99 5.57
N LEU A 39 9.08 13.04 5.12
CA LEU A 39 8.72 11.63 5.01
C LEU A 39 9.54 10.77 5.99
N ASP A 40 8.87 10.14 6.94
CA ASP A 40 9.43 9.15 7.87
C ASP A 40 8.79 7.77 7.63
N LEU A 41 9.12 7.18 6.48
CA LEU A 41 8.45 6.00 5.95
C LEU A 41 9.42 4.81 5.90
N VAL A 42 8.86 3.61 6.05
CA VAL A 42 9.65 2.37 6.10
C VAL A 42 9.91 1.83 4.70
N GLY A 43 11.19 1.65 4.37
CA GLY A 43 11.65 1.04 3.14
C GLY A 43 11.82 2.02 1.98
N GLU A 44 11.97 1.48 0.78
CA GLU A 44 12.10 2.30 -0.43
C GLU A 44 10.74 2.89 -0.82
N VAL A 45 10.73 4.21 -1.06
CA VAL A 45 9.54 4.96 -1.47
C VAL A 45 9.74 5.47 -2.89
N GLU A 46 8.87 5.06 -3.79
CA GLU A 46 8.83 5.59 -5.16
C GLU A 46 8.05 6.91 -5.15
N ILE A 47 8.70 7.99 -5.61
CA ILE A 47 8.11 9.33 -5.61
C ILE A 47 7.76 9.70 -7.04
N GLU A 48 6.51 10.07 -7.28
CA GLU A 48 6.00 10.57 -8.55
C GLU A 48 5.44 11.99 -8.35
N PHE A 49 5.87 12.94 -9.17
CA PHE A 49 5.28 14.28 -9.15
C PHE A 49 4.05 14.34 -10.05
N TRP A 50 2.97 14.97 -9.56
CA TRP A 50 1.71 15.03 -10.30
C TRP A 50 1.02 16.41 -10.17
N ALA A 51 0.12 16.71 -11.11
CA ALA A 51 -0.64 17.97 -11.15
C ALA A 51 -1.87 17.91 -10.23
N GLY A 52 -1.65 17.78 -8.93
CA GLY A 52 -2.68 17.74 -7.89
C GLY A 52 -2.40 18.72 -6.75
N ASP A 53 -3.30 18.76 -5.76
CA ASP A 53 -3.23 19.64 -4.58
C ASP A 53 -3.05 18.88 -3.26
N ASN A 54 -3.10 17.55 -3.31
CA ASN A 54 -2.94 16.64 -2.18
C ASN A 54 -1.74 15.70 -2.41
N VAL A 55 -1.14 15.21 -1.33
CA VAL A 55 -0.26 14.04 -1.43
C VAL A 55 -1.11 12.79 -1.44
N LEU A 56 -0.88 11.90 -2.40
CA LEU A 56 -1.53 10.58 -2.42
C LEU A 56 -0.50 9.49 -2.14
N SER A 57 -0.94 8.42 -1.51
CA SER A 57 -0.16 7.20 -1.34
C SER A 57 -0.86 6.01 -1.96
N GLU A 58 -0.07 5.11 -2.55
CA GLU A 58 -0.47 3.77 -2.93
C GLU A 58 0.50 2.77 -2.28
N THR A 59 0.00 2.02 -1.31
CA THR A 59 0.76 0.97 -0.61
C THR A 59 0.26 -0.38 -1.07
N ARG A 60 1.09 -1.11 -1.81
CA ARG A 60 0.83 -2.50 -2.21
C ARG A 60 1.53 -3.46 -1.26
N ILE A 61 0.76 -4.38 -0.67
CA ILE A 61 1.22 -5.32 0.34
C ILE A 61 0.96 -6.75 -0.13
N GLN A 62 1.98 -7.58 -0.07
CA GLN A 62 1.90 -9.02 -0.35
C GLN A 62 2.51 -9.80 0.81
N ILE A 63 1.80 -10.84 1.26
CA ILE A 63 2.31 -11.77 2.29
C ILE A 63 2.23 -13.19 1.75
N TRP A 64 3.35 -13.90 1.77
CA TRP A 64 3.44 -15.32 1.39
C TRP A 64 3.50 -16.21 2.62
N ASP A 65 3.19 -17.49 2.42
CA ASP A 65 3.15 -18.52 3.47
C ASP A 65 2.19 -18.21 4.62
N ALA A 66 1.18 -17.36 4.35
CA ALA A 66 0.12 -17.00 5.26
C ALA A 66 -1.25 -17.09 4.57
N PRO A 67 -2.31 -17.49 5.30
CA PRO A 67 -3.66 -17.43 4.78
C PRO A 67 -4.16 -15.98 4.70
N PRO A 68 -5.17 -15.68 3.85
CA PRO A 68 -5.66 -14.32 3.63
C PRO A 68 -6.12 -13.54 4.87
N HIS A 69 -6.60 -14.24 5.91
CA HIS A 69 -7.00 -13.59 7.15
C HIS A 69 -5.83 -12.98 7.92
N VAL A 70 -4.60 -13.51 7.77
CA VAL A 70 -3.40 -12.91 8.39
C VAL A 70 -3.09 -11.58 7.73
N LEU A 71 -3.14 -11.50 6.40
CA LEU A 71 -2.98 -10.23 5.69
C LEU A 71 -4.04 -9.21 6.14
N ASN A 72 -5.30 -9.62 6.20
CA ASN A 72 -6.36 -8.74 6.66
C ASN A 72 -6.18 -8.29 8.11
N PHE A 73 -5.73 -9.17 9.01
CA PHE A 73 -5.41 -8.81 10.39
C PHE A 73 -4.36 -7.69 10.46
N PHE A 74 -3.22 -7.84 9.76
CA PHE A 74 -2.17 -6.82 9.78
C PHE A 74 -2.58 -5.51 9.10
N VAL A 75 -3.34 -5.59 8.01
CA VAL A 75 -3.79 -4.41 7.27
C VAL A 75 -4.90 -3.66 8.00
N VAL A 76 -5.95 -4.36 8.46
CA VAL A 76 -7.19 -3.74 8.93
C VAL A 76 -7.18 -3.55 10.44
N GLU A 77 -6.80 -4.59 11.19
CA GLU A 77 -6.88 -4.57 12.65
C GLU A 77 -5.65 -3.91 13.27
N LYS A 78 -4.46 -4.23 12.76
CA LYS A 78 -3.20 -3.63 13.23
C LYS A 78 -2.85 -2.32 12.55
N LYS A 79 -3.47 -2.02 11.39
CA LYS A 79 -3.17 -0.82 10.62
C LYS A 79 -1.66 -0.66 10.35
N ARG A 80 -0.95 -1.79 10.22
CA ARG A 80 0.52 -1.84 10.17
C ARG A 80 1.11 -0.99 9.04
N TYR A 81 0.36 -0.86 7.95
CA TYR A 81 0.78 -0.18 6.73
C TYR A 81 0.12 1.19 6.55
N GLU A 82 -0.62 1.67 7.55
CA GLU A 82 -1.20 3.01 7.53
C GLU A 82 -0.08 4.04 7.70
N ILE A 83 -0.17 5.10 6.91
CA ILE A 83 0.67 6.29 7.05
C ILE A 83 -0.09 7.29 7.92
N LEU A 84 0.56 7.76 8.98
CA LEU A 84 0.04 8.77 9.89
C LEU A 84 0.46 10.16 9.42
N GLU A 85 -0.47 11.11 9.45
CA GLU A 85 -0.17 12.53 9.26
C GLU A 85 0.00 13.24 10.60
N THR A 86 1.04 14.06 10.70
CA THR A 86 1.21 15.04 11.78
C THR A 86 1.41 16.41 11.17
N LYS A 87 0.47 17.33 11.42
CA LYS A 87 0.49 18.70 10.91
C LYS A 87 0.84 19.69 12.01
N ASN A 88 1.91 20.44 11.82
CA ASN A 88 2.38 21.48 12.74
C ASN A 88 2.64 22.78 11.96
N GLU A 89 1.80 23.79 12.18
CA GLU A 89 1.86 25.09 11.48
C GLU A 89 1.88 24.91 9.96
N LYS A 90 3.08 25.00 9.35
CA LYS A 90 3.34 24.89 7.91
C LYS A 90 4.00 23.58 7.50
N ASN A 91 4.18 22.65 8.44
CA ASN A 91 4.87 21.39 8.23
C ASN A 91 3.88 20.22 8.27
N LEU A 92 4.00 19.31 7.32
CA LEU A 92 3.34 18.02 7.31
C LEU A 92 4.41 16.93 7.41
N VAL A 93 4.28 16.05 8.39
CA VAL A 93 5.11 14.84 8.51
C VAL A 93 4.23 13.64 8.21
N LEU A 94 4.66 12.82 7.24
CA LEU A 94 4.05 11.53 6.93
C LEU A 94 4.92 10.43 7.52
N SER A 95 4.39 9.72 8.51
CA SER A 95 5.14 8.69 9.26
C SER A 95 4.49 7.32 9.16
N ALA A 96 5.28 6.25 9.19
CA ALA A 96 4.73 4.90 9.26
C ALA A 96 4.08 4.64 10.63
N ASN A 97 2.85 4.10 10.65
CA ASN A 97 2.20 3.70 11.90
C ASN A 97 2.95 2.58 12.64
N ASP A 98 3.60 1.68 11.91
CA ASP A 98 4.49 0.64 12.44
C ASP A 98 5.90 0.80 11.86
N PRO A 99 6.78 1.61 12.49
CA PRO A 99 8.13 1.88 12.00
C PRO A 99 9.09 0.71 12.25
N ILE A 100 8.83 -0.13 13.27
CA ILE A 100 9.66 -1.28 13.64
C ILE A 100 8.86 -2.55 13.36
N ARG A 101 8.98 -3.02 12.11
CA ARG A 101 8.21 -4.14 11.61
C ARG A 101 8.75 -5.48 12.10
N ASP A 102 8.12 -6.00 13.16
CA ASP A 102 8.40 -7.37 13.62
C ASP A 102 8.06 -8.41 12.55
N PRO A 103 8.86 -9.48 12.38
CA PRO A 103 8.59 -10.52 11.38
C PRO A 103 7.22 -11.16 11.57
N ILE A 104 6.46 -11.25 10.47
CA ILE A 104 5.16 -11.91 10.47
C ILE A 104 5.35 -13.43 10.59
N ARG A 105 4.62 -14.05 11.51
CA ARG A 105 4.59 -15.51 11.70
C ARG A 105 3.17 -16.01 11.67
N TYR A 106 2.98 -17.16 11.05
CA TYR A 106 1.73 -17.90 11.11
C TYR A 106 2.03 -19.34 11.53
N LYS A 107 1.54 -19.72 12.72
CA LYS A 107 1.97 -20.94 13.42
C LYS A 107 3.50 -20.91 13.61
N GLU A 108 4.19 -21.98 13.24
CA GLU A 108 5.65 -22.12 13.36
C GLU A 108 6.42 -21.63 12.11
N THR A 109 5.73 -21.09 11.11
CA THR A 109 6.34 -20.67 9.83
C THR A 109 6.49 -19.15 9.79
N ALA A 110 7.69 -18.70 9.41
CA ALA A 110 7.92 -17.28 9.08
C ALA A 110 7.28 -16.97 7.73
N CYS A 111 6.55 -15.86 7.67
CA CYS A 111 5.92 -15.39 6.45
C CYS A 111 6.86 -14.40 5.75
N PHE A 112 6.87 -14.43 4.42
CA PHE A 112 7.57 -13.40 3.63
C PHE A 112 6.64 -12.21 3.41
N GLU A 113 7.13 -11.00 3.64
CA GLU A 113 6.39 -9.73 3.53
C GLU A 113 7.06 -8.87 2.48
N ALA A 114 6.30 -8.41 1.47
CA ALA A 114 6.76 -7.40 0.51
C ALA A 114 5.80 -6.23 0.50
N VAL A 115 6.34 -5.03 0.64
CA VAL A 115 5.61 -3.77 0.64
C VAL A 115 6.22 -2.86 -0.41
N LYS A 116 5.40 -2.32 -1.29
CA LYS A 116 5.79 -1.28 -2.25
C LYS A 116 4.96 -0.04 -1.98
N LEU A 117 5.63 1.07 -1.72
CA LEU A 117 5.00 2.36 -1.48
C LEU A 117 5.31 3.33 -2.60
N ARG A 118 4.25 3.90 -3.18
CA ARG A 118 4.31 5.01 -4.11
C ARG A 118 3.68 6.23 -3.46
N LEU A 119 4.36 7.36 -3.53
CA LEU A 119 3.80 8.65 -3.18
C LEU A 119 3.69 9.54 -4.41
N PHE A 120 2.50 10.10 -4.60
CA PHE A 120 2.23 11.12 -5.59
C PHE A 120 2.26 12.48 -4.89
N VAL A 121 3.35 13.21 -5.09
CA VAL A 121 3.59 14.51 -4.47
C VAL A 121 3.25 15.60 -5.47
N PRO A 122 2.48 16.64 -5.12
CA PRO A 122 2.21 17.74 -6.05
C PRO A 122 3.47 18.36 -6.65
N ASP A 123 3.42 18.67 -7.94
CA ASP A 123 4.50 19.35 -8.67
C ASP A 123 4.80 20.76 -8.16
N SER A 124 3.91 21.33 -7.34
CA SER A 124 4.13 22.54 -6.54
C SER A 124 5.16 22.36 -5.43
N PHE A 125 5.62 21.14 -5.14
CA PHE A 125 6.72 20.86 -4.24
C PHE A 125 7.99 20.48 -5.01
N GLU A 126 9.14 20.72 -4.39
CA GLU A 126 10.44 20.29 -4.86
C GLU A 126 11.21 19.59 -3.75
N LYS A 127 12.07 18.64 -4.14
CA LYS A 127 12.88 17.86 -3.21
C LYS A 127 14.06 18.72 -2.73
N THR A 128 14.18 18.90 -1.41
CA THR A 128 15.24 19.72 -0.78
C THR A 128 16.21 18.89 0.07
N GLY A 129 15.81 17.67 0.45
CA GLY A 129 16.65 16.69 1.16
C GLY A 129 16.31 15.27 0.72
N GLU A 130 16.83 14.26 1.43
CA GLU A 130 16.57 12.85 1.09
C GLU A 130 15.08 12.49 1.16
N SER A 131 14.42 12.97 2.22
CA SER A 131 13.01 12.75 2.54
C SER A 131 12.25 14.06 2.80
N GLU A 132 12.80 15.19 2.34
CA GLU A 132 12.29 16.53 2.62
C GLU A 132 11.89 17.24 1.32
N TYR A 133 10.73 17.88 1.35
CA TYR A 133 10.13 18.58 0.23
C TYR A 133 9.62 19.95 0.67
N GLN A 134 9.79 20.94 -0.18
CA GLN A 134 9.36 22.31 0.07
C GLN A 134 8.48 22.81 -1.07
N ARG A 135 7.45 23.58 -0.73
CA ARG A 135 6.60 24.25 -1.72
C ARG A 135 7.42 25.27 -2.49
N ARG A 136 7.31 25.24 -3.82
CA ARG A 136 7.89 26.24 -4.72
C ARG A 136 7.22 27.58 -4.48
N ASN A 137 8.03 28.63 -4.34
CA ASN A 137 7.58 30.01 -4.26
C ASN A 137 7.18 30.57 -5.62
#